data_AF-A0ABD1NHV1-F1
#
_entry.id   AF-A0ABD1NHV1-F1
#
_cell.length_a   1.000
_cell.length_b   1.000
_cell.length_c   1.000
_cell.angle_alpha   90.00
_cell.angle_beta   90.00
_cell.angle_gamma   90.00
#
_symmetry.space_group_name_H-M   'P 1'
#
loop_
_entity.id
_entity.type
_entity.pdbx_description
1 polymer ?
#
loop_
_entity_poly.entity_id
_entity_poly.type
_entity_poly.pdbx_seq_one_letter_code
_entity_poly.pdbx_strand_id
1 'polypeptide(L)'
;MVQAFSSFEELWREICKDIRDGTLSPRIKSPKMRKAVLDIISPNPTLASKLEGVCQEVEKVDWFGFIPKLRPNVKYVYTIMTGSMQPYLKKLRYYANGLPLVSADYGSTESWIGVNVDLTLPPEDVTFDVVLLSLTLSSYHFTGMKKIAVQEVMISWKINQFHYLRLKLDKSMK
;
A
#
# COMPACT_ATOMS: atom_id res chain seq x y z
N MET A 1 2.55 -1.51 4.77
CA MET A 1 3.11 -1.96 3.47
C MET A 1 4.32 -2.89 3.66
N VAL A 2 5.35 -2.51 4.42
CA VAL A 2 6.52 -3.36 4.69
C VAL A 2 6.15 -4.78 5.09
N GLN A 3 5.24 -4.96 6.04
CA GLN A 3 4.77 -6.29 6.47
C GLN A 3 4.18 -7.13 5.32
N ALA A 4 3.44 -6.51 4.39
CA ALA A 4 2.88 -7.24 3.26
C ALA A 4 3.97 -7.76 2.32
N PHE A 5 5.03 -6.98 2.10
CA PHE A 5 6.18 -7.44 1.34
C PHE A 5 6.93 -8.53 2.08
N SER A 6 7.24 -8.36 3.36
CA SER A 6 7.90 -9.40 4.16
C SER A 6 7.13 -10.73 4.17
N SER A 7 5.80 -10.70 4.31
CA SER A 7 4.99 -11.92 4.20
C SER A 7 4.98 -12.50 2.78
N PHE A 8 5.09 -11.68 1.74
CA PHE A 8 5.25 -12.17 0.38
C PHE A 8 6.59 -12.90 0.21
N GLU A 9 7.68 -12.40 0.80
CA GLU A 9 8.99 -13.06 0.76
C GLU A 9 8.94 -14.48 1.32
N GLU A 10 8.16 -14.70 2.37
CA GLU A 10 8.02 -16.01 3.01
C GLU A 10 7.12 -16.95 2.20
N LEU A 11 6.11 -16.40 1.51
CA LEU A 11 4.99 -17.18 0.94
C LEU A 11 4.99 -17.24 -0.59
N TRP A 12 5.93 -16.60 -1.28
CA TRP A 12 5.86 -16.45 -2.74
C TRP A 12 5.77 -17.79 -3.49
N ARG A 13 6.40 -18.86 -2.97
CA ARG A 13 6.35 -20.21 -3.57
C ARG A 13 4.95 -20.81 -3.51
N GLU A 14 4.29 -20.66 -2.36
CA GLU A 14 2.91 -21.09 -2.16
C GLU A 14 1.96 -20.27 -3.04
N ILE A 15 2.16 -18.95 -3.12
CA ILE A 15 1.40 -18.07 -4.01
C ILE A 15 1.56 -18.49 -5.47
N CYS A 16 2.78 -18.80 -5.92
CA CYS A 16 3.02 -19.25 -7.29
C CYS A 16 2.34 -20.60 -7.57
N LYS A 17 2.34 -21.53 -6.60
CA LYS A 17 1.63 -22.80 -6.71
C LYS A 17 0.12 -22.60 -6.81
N ASP A 18 -0.46 -21.79 -5.93
CA ASP A 18 -1.89 -21.48 -5.92
C ASP A 18 -2.33 -20.86 -7.26
N ILE A 19 -1.53 -19.94 -7.82
CA ILE A 19 -1.78 -19.37 -9.17
C ILE A 19 -1.66 -20.42 -10.27
N ARG A 20 -0.65 -21.30 -10.20
CA ARG A 20 -0.41 -22.34 -11.20
C ARG A 20 -1.59 -23.31 -11.28
N ASP A 21 -2.04 -23.77 -10.13
CA ASP A 21 -3.04 -24.83 -10.01
C ASP A 21 -4.47 -24.26 -9.95
N GLY A 22 -4.62 -22.94 -9.80
CA GLY A 22 -5.92 -22.30 -9.60
C GLY A 22 -6.55 -22.71 -8.27
N THR A 23 -5.73 -22.94 -7.25
CA THR A 23 -6.18 -23.42 -5.93
C THR A 23 -5.85 -22.40 -4.86
N LEU A 24 -6.23 -22.69 -3.61
CA LEU A 24 -5.94 -21.83 -2.48
C LEU A 24 -5.48 -22.66 -1.29
N SER A 25 -4.31 -22.30 -0.77
CA SER A 25 -3.70 -22.90 0.41
C SER A 25 -4.69 -23.14 1.56
N PRO A 26 -4.62 -24.30 2.24
CA PRO A 26 -5.44 -24.58 3.42
C PRO A 26 -5.10 -23.67 4.62
N ARG A 27 -3.99 -22.92 4.58
CA ARG A 27 -3.63 -21.92 5.60
C ARG A 27 -4.70 -20.82 5.70
N ILE A 28 -5.38 -20.51 4.60
CA ILE A 28 -6.49 -19.55 4.58
C ILE A 28 -7.77 -20.23 5.08
N LYS A 29 -8.07 -20.07 6.37
CA LYS A 29 -9.20 -20.74 7.04
C LYS A 29 -10.55 -20.05 6.86
N SER A 30 -10.57 -18.74 6.61
CA SER A 30 -11.81 -17.96 6.55
C SER A 30 -12.65 -18.35 5.31
N PRO A 31 -13.86 -18.93 5.48
CA PRO A 31 -14.68 -19.40 4.34
C PRO A 31 -15.04 -18.28 3.37
N LYS A 32 -15.34 -17.08 3.90
CA LYS A 32 -15.65 -15.89 3.08
C LYS A 32 -14.46 -15.49 2.21
N MET A 33 -13.24 -15.54 2.75
CA MET A 33 -12.04 -15.22 1.97
C MET A 33 -11.74 -16.30 0.94
N ARG A 34 -11.87 -17.58 1.31
CA ARG A 34 -11.66 -18.69 0.37
C ARG A 34 -12.59 -18.56 -0.84
N LYS A 35 -13.88 -18.34 -0.58
CA LYS A 35 -14.86 -18.12 -1.65
C LYS A 35 -14.47 -16.94 -2.55
N ALA A 36 -14.19 -15.78 -1.95
CA ALA A 36 -13.85 -14.59 -2.72
C ALA A 36 -12.62 -14.75 -3.63
N VAL A 37 -11.62 -15.53 -3.21
CA VAL A 37 -10.42 -15.81 -4.02
C VAL A 37 -10.68 -16.91 -5.05
N LEU A 38 -11.38 -17.98 -4.67
CA LEU A 38 -11.70 -19.09 -5.58
C LEU A 38 -12.67 -18.66 -6.70
N ASP A 39 -13.51 -17.66 -6.46
CA ASP A 39 -14.41 -17.10 -7.48
C ASP A 39 -13.64 -16.32 -8.58
N ILE A 40 -12.41 -15.87 -8.32
CA ILE A 40 -11.59 -15.09 -9.27
C ILE A 40 -10.37 -15.83 -9.82
N ILE A 41 -9.85 -16.81 -9.07
CA ILE A 41 -8.63 -17.51 -9.45
C ILE A 41 -8.96 -18.60 -10.48
N SER A 42 -8.12 -18.70 -11.50
CA SER A 42 -8.15 -19.79 -12.48
C SER A 42 -6.72 -20.29 -12.68
N PRO A 43 -6.51 -21.58 -13.01
CA PRO A 43 -5.18 -22.12 -13.24
C PRO A 43 -4.43 -21.32 -14.30
N ASN A 44 -3.30 -20.72 -13.93
CA ASN A 44 -2.48 -19.91 -14.83
C ASN A 44 -0.98 -20.23 -14.68
N PRO A 45 -0.51 -21.34 -15.28
CA PRO A 45 0.89 -21.75 -15.21
C PRO A 45 1.86 -20.71 -15.78
N THR A 46 1.47 -20.03 -16.86
CA THR A 46 2.30 -19.00 -17.51
C THR A 46 2.56 -17.82 -16.58
N LEU A 47 1.53 -17.33 -15.88
CA LEU A 47 1.70 -16.26 -14.88
C LEU A 47 2.53 -16.75 -13.70
N ALA A 48 2.27 -17.96 -13.21
CA ALA A 48 3.02 -18.54 -12.10
C ALA A 48 4.52 -18.66 -12.42
N SER A 49 4.89 -19.16 -13.60
CA SER A 49 6.29 -19.29 -14.01
C SER A 49 6.98 -17.93 -14.18
N LYS A 50 6.27 -16.92 -14.71
CA LYS A 50 6.80 -15.54 -14.80
C LYS A 50 7.06 -14.95 -13.41
N LEU A 51 6.08 -15.08 -12.51
CA LEU A 51 6.21 -14.57 -11.14
C LEU A 51 7.33 -15.30 -10.39
N GLU A 52 7.39 -16.62 -10.50
CA GLU A 52 8.46 -17.43 -9.92
C GLU A 52 9.84 -17.01 -10.42
N GLY A 53 10.01 -16.78 -11.72
CA GLY A 53 11.26 -16.27 -12.28
C GLY A 53 11.67 -14.91 -11.67
N VAL A 54 10.73 -13.97 -11.57
CA VAL A 54 10.97 -12.66 -10.91
C VAL A 54 11.36 -12.85 -9.44
N CYS A 55 10.62 -13.69 -8.70
CA CYS A 55 10.89 -13.97 -7.29
C CYS A 55 12.28 -14.59 -7.08
N GLN A 56 12.67 -15.55 -7.93
CA GLN A 56 14.00 -16.17 -7.87
C GLN A 56 15.13 -15.18 -8.17
N GLU A 57 14.90 -14.21 -9.08
CA GLU A 57 15.88 -13.15 -9.34
C GLU A 57 16.05 -12.24 -8.13
N VAL A 58 14.94 -11.78 -7.53
CA VAL A 58 15.01 -10.85 -6.39
C VAL A 58 15.47 -11.53 -5.10
N GLU A 59 15.15 -12.82 -4.90
CA GLU A 59 15.61 -13.62 -3.74
C GLU A 59 17.15 -13.68 -3.69
N LYS A 60 17.83 -13.73 -4.85
CA LYS A 60 19.31 -13.73 -4.95
C LYS A 60 19.96 -12.41 -4.50
N VAL A 61 19.20 -11.31 -4.54
CA VAL A 61 19.66 -9.97 -4.11
C VAL A 61 18.93 -9.52 -2.85
N ASP A 62 18.50 -10.46 -2.02
CA ASP A 62 17.81 -10.21 -0.75
C ASP A 62 16.62 -9.26 -0.90
N TRP A 63 15.80 -9.46 -1.93
CA TRP A 63 14.58 -8.68 -2.22
C TRP A 63 14.78 -7.18 -2.49
N PHE A 64 16.02 -6.74 -2.74
CA PHE A 64 16.30 -5.38 -3.17
C PHE A 64 15.59 -5.06 -4.50
N GLY A 65 14.88 -3.93 -4.54
CA GLY A 65 14.17 -3.49 -5.75
C GLY A 65 13.04 -4.41 -6.20
N PHE A 66 12.43 -5.14 -5.26
CA PHE A 66 11.30 -6.02 -5.53
C PHE A 66 10.13 -5.33 -6.26
N ILE A 67 9.75 -4.11 -5.85
CA ILE A 67 8.57 -3.43 -6.38
C ILE A 67 8.68 -3.17 -7.89
N PRO A 68 9.74 -2.50 -8.40
CA PRO A 68 9.87 -2.29 -9.84
C PRO A 68 10.11 -3.60 -10.62
N LYS A 69 10.69 -4.63 -10.00
CA LYS A 69 10.85 -5.95 -10.64
C LYS A 69 9.51 -6.68 -10.81
N LEU A 70 8.65 -6.62 -9.79
CA LEU A 70 7.31 -7.21 -9.85
C LEU A 70 6.38 -6.45 -10.81
N ARG A 71 6.47 -5.11 -10.82
CA ARG A 71 5.67 -4.24 -11.67
C ARG A 71 6.56 -3.17 -12.34
N PRO A 72 7.09 -3.44 -13.55
CA PRO A 72 8.00 -2.53 -14.25
C PRO A 72 7.43 -1.13 -14.54
N ASN A 73 6.11 -1.02 -14.70
CA ASN A 73 5.44 0.25 -15.03
C ASN A 73 4.97 1.05 -13.80
N VAL A 74 5.43 0.68 -12.59
CA VAL A 74 5.10 1.40 -11.37
C VAL A 74 5.78 2.78 -11.37
N LYS A 75 5.03 3.83 -11.05
CA LYS A 75 5.54 5.21 -11.06
C LYS A 75 5.96 5.70 -9.68
N TYR A 76 5.28 5.24 -8.64
CA TYR A 76 5.49 5.64 -7.26
C TYR A 76 4.88 4.60 -6.32
N VAL A 77 5.28 4.65 -5.06
CA VAL A 77 4.68 3.87 -3.98
C VAL A 77 3.84 4.80 -3.12
N TYR A 78 2.55 4.52 -3.05
CA TYR A 78 1.58 5.31 -2.29
C TYR A 78 1.35 4.72 -0.90
N THR A 79 1.77 5.41 0.16
CA THR A 79 1.49 5.01 1.54
C THR A 79 1.73 6.14 2.54
N ILE A 80 1.31 5.98 3.79
CA ILE A 80 1.58 6.92 4.88
C ILE A 80 2.99 6.64 5.40
N MET A 81 3.84 7.68 5.42
CA MET A 81 5.27 7.55 5.65
C MET A 81 5.85 8.61 6.59
N THR A 82 4.97 9.48 7.11
CA THR A 82 5.27 10.55 8.06
C THR A 82 5.07 10.06 9.50
N GLY A 83 5.52 10.83 10.50
CA GLY A 83 5.36 10.48 11.92
C GLY A 83 6.03 9.15 12.31
N SER A 84 5.35 8.33 13.10
CA SER A 84 5.73 6.97 13.52
C SER A 84 5.92 6.00 12.37
N MET A 85 5.53 6.35 11.14
CA MET A 85 5.82 5.52 9.98
C MET A 85 7.25 5.74 9.44
N GLN A 86 7.95 6.80 9.84
CA GLN A 86 9.32 7.10 9.40
C GLN A 86 10.34 5.97 9.63
N PRO A 87 10.33 5.21 10.75
CA PRO A 87 11.25 4.09 10.95
C PRO A 87 11.17 3.00 9.86
N TYR A 88 10.03 2.88 9.17
CA TYR A 88 9.86 1.90 8.08
C TYR A 88 10.40 2.38 6.74
N LEU A 89 10.78 3.65 6.60
CA LEU A 89 11.26 4.26 5.35
C LEU A 89 12.46 3.51 4.78
N LYS A 90 13.42 3.13 5.62
CA LYS A 90 14.63 2.43 5.18
C LYS A 90 14.29 1.13 4.45
N LYS A 91 13.44 0.28 5.04
CA LYS A 91 13.06 -1.00 4.44
C LYS A 91 12.15 -0.80 3.23
N LEU A 92 11.28 0.21 3.23
CA LEU A 92 10.44 0.49 2.07
C LEU A 92 11.24 1.04 0.88
N ARG A 93 12.21 1.94 1.10
CA ARG A 93 13.17 2.41 0.08
C ARG A 93 13.96 1.26 -0.53
N TYR A 94 14.33 0.29 0.29
CA TYR A 94 15.04 -0.91 -0.14
C TYR A 94 14.22 -1.74 -1.16
N TYR A 95 12.92 -1.93 -0.92
CA TYR A 95 12.02 -2.57 -1.88
C TYR A 95 11.73 -1.69 -3.12
N ALA A 96 11.68 -0.38 -2.93
CA ALA A 96 11.31 0.59 -3.95
C ALA A 96 12.44 0.86 -4.95
N ASN A 97 13.71 0.68 -4.56
CA ASN A 97 14.89 0.92 -5.40
C ASN A 97 14.81 2.26 -6.17
N GLY A 98 14.68 3.36 -5.42
CA GLY A 98 14.64 4.71 -5.97
C GLY A 98 13.29 5.17 -6.52
N LEU A 99 12.25 4.32 -6.49
CA LEU A 99 10.89 4.78 -6.81
C LEU A 99 10.45 5.89 -5.83
N PRO A 100 9.79 6.95 -6.33
CA PRO A 100 9.19 7.97 -5.49
C PRO A 100 8.23 7.38 -4.46
N LEU A 101 8.34 7.89 -3.24
CA LEU A 101 7.57 7.47 -2.08
C LEU A 101 6.61 8.60 -1.71
N VAL A 102 5.32 8.39 -1.92
CA VAL A 102 4.33 9.46 -1.92
C VAL A 102 3.33 9.27 -0.77
N SER A 103 3.25 10.29 0.08
CA SER A 103 2.17 10.48 1.05
C SER A 103 1.32 11.68 0.63
N ALA A 104 0.09 11.44 0.19
CA ALA A 104 -0.79 12.50 -0.34
C ALA A 104 -1.83 12.97 0.66
N ASP A 105 -2.29 12.09 1.54
CA ASP A 105 -3.48 12.35 2.34
C ASP A 105 -3.13 12.44 3.83
N TYR A 106 -3.71 13.42 4.52
CA TYR A 106 -3.67 13.53 5.98
C TYR A 106 -5.08 13.61 6.54
N GLY A 107 -5.40 12.69 7.46
CA GLY A 107 -6.72 12.61 8.07
C GLY A 107 -6.72 11.74 9.32
N SER A 108 -7.84 11.77 10.02
CA SER A 108 -8.13 10.96 11.20
C SER A 108 -9.48 10.27 11.04
N THR A 109 -9.91 9.50 12.05
CA THR A 109 -11.30 9.00 12.13
C THR A 109 -12.34 10.10 12.21
N GLU A 110 -11.96 11.29 12.67
CA GLU A 110 -12.88 12.40 12.94
C GLU A 110 -13.07 13.26 11.68
N SER A 111 -12.04 13.39 10.84
CA SER A 111 -12.11 14.22 9.65
C SER A 111 -11.00 13.92 8.63
N TRP A 112 -11.26 14.30 7.38
CA TRP A 112 -10.23 14.49 6.38
C TRP A 112 -9.63 15.89 6.55
N ILE A 113 -8.33 15.96 6.87
CA ILE A 113 -7.72 17.19 7.39
C ILE A 113 -6.98 17.94 6.29
N GLY A 114 -6.16 17.24 5.51
CA GLY A 114 -5.28 17.91 4.57
C GLY A 114 -4.77 17.02 3.46
N VAL A 115 -4.15 17.66 2.48
CA VAL A 115 -3.52 17.00 1.34
C VAL A 115 -2.12 17.55 1.12
N ASN A 116 -1.20 16.70 0.70
CA ASN A 116 0.11 17.12 0.24
C ASN A 116 -0.02 17.59 -1.21
N VAL A 117 0.18 18.88 -1.43
CA VAL A 117 0.13 19.50 -2.77
C VAL A 117 1.39 19.24 -3.58
N ASP A 118 2.52 18.97 -2.92
CA ASP A 118 3.80 18.66 -3.56
C ASP A 118 4.19 17.19 -3.33
N LEU A 119 3.75 16.36 -4.27
CA LEU A 119 4.02 14.92 -4.25
C LEU A 119 5.46 14.56 -4.66
N THR A 120 6.30 15.55 -4.97
CA THR A 120 7.69 15.33 -5.36
C THR A 120 8.64 15.32 -4.16
N LEU A 121 8.21 15.88 -3.03
CA LEU A 121 9.01 15.94 -1.81
C LEU A 121 9.23 14.55 -1.21
N PRO A 122 10.41 14.31 -0.61
CA PRO A 122 10.66 13.08 0.12
C PRO A 122 9.76 13.01 1.36
N PRO A 123 9.42 11.79 1.85
CA PRO A 123 8.56 11.59 3.03
C PRO A 123 8.95 12.37 4.30
N GLU A 124 10.22 12.74 4.45
CA GLU A 124 10.74 13.52 5.57
C GLU A 124 10.34 15.00 5.53
N ASP A 125 10.11 15.53 4.32
CA ASP A 125 9.84 16.96 4.08
C ASP A 125 8.39 17.21 3.64
N VAL A 126 7.53 16.18 3.67
CA VAL A 126 6.13 16.30 3.29
C VAL A 126 5.40 17.29 4.20
N THR A 127 4.74 18.26 3.57
CA THR A 127 3.80 19.18 4.21
C THR A 127 2.39 18.90 3.75
N PHE A 128 1.42 19.00 4.65
CA PHE A 128 0.00 18.85 4.32
C PHE A 128 -0.70 20.19 4.44
N ASP A 129 -1.32 20.63 3.36
CA ASP A 129 -2.19 21.79 3.35
C ASP A 129 -3.55 21.39 3.91
N VAL A 130 -3.99 22.13 4.93
CA VAL A 130 -5.29 21.90 5.56
C VAL A 130 -6.38 22.28 4.58
N VAL A 131 -7.17 21.30 4.18
CA VAL A 131 -8.31 21.53 3.29
C VAL A 131 -9.51 21.89 4.14
N LEU A 132 -9.83 23.18 4.17
CA LEU A 132 -11.07 23.68 4.76
C LEU A 132 -12.23 23.35 3.82
N LEU A 133 -12.73 22.10 3.85
CA LEU A 133 -14.01 21.79 3.22
C LEU A 133 -15.11 22.49 4.02
N SER A 134 -15.58 23.64 3.51
CA SER A 134 -16.61 24.51 4.11
C SER A 134 -18.02 23.87 4.16
N LEU A 135 -18.14 22.55 4.31
CA LEU A 135 -19.42 21.84 4.33
C LEU A 135 -19.46 20.71 5.37
N THR A 136 -18.85 20.86 6.55
CA THR A 136 -19.25 20.14 7.79
C THR A 136 -18.52 20.71 9.02
N LEU A 137 -19.27 21.40 9.90
CA LEU A 137 -19.22 21.45 11.39
C LEU A 137 -17.91 21.22 12.21
N SER A 138 -16.70 21.38 11.66
CA SER A 138 -15.46 21.32 12.47
C SER A 138 -14.72 22.65 12.41
N SER A 139 -14.80 23.43 13.48
CA SER A 139 -14.00 24.63 13.68
C SER A 139 -12.60 24.23 14.15
N TYR A 140 -11.62 24.25 13.24
CA TYR A 140 -10.22 24.00 13.59
C TYR A 140 -9.67 25.17 14.41
N HIS A 141 -9.39 24.94 15.69
CA HIS A 141 -8.70 25.89 16.56
C HIS A 141 -7.23 25.47 16.73
N PHE A 142 -6.31 26.27 16.22
CA PHE A 142 -4.88 26.06 16.42
C PHE A 142 -4.41 26.83 17.66
N THR A 143 -4.12 26.14 18.74
CA THR A 143 -3.57 26.74 19.95
C THR A 143 -2.04 26.84 19.86
N GLY A 144 -1.54 28.06 19.62
CA GLY A 144 -0.27 28.55 20.18
C GLY A 144 1.04 27.77 19.95
N MET A 145 1.18 26.94 18.91
CA MET A 145 2.45 26.30 18.57
C MET A 145 3.05 26.88 17.28
N LYS A 146 4.12 27.67 17.42
CA LYS A 146 4.99 28.04 16.29
C LYS A 146 5.66 26.75 15.79
N LYS A 147 5.34 26.37 14.54
CA LYS A 147 5.61 25.07 13.89
C LYS A 147 4.84 23.90 14.52
N ILE A 148 3.80 23.47 13.83
CA ILE A 148 3.15 22.20 14.10
C ILE A 148 4.05 21.11 13.52
N ALA A 149 4.93 20.54 14.33
CA ALA A 149 5.32 19.15 14.14
C ALA A 149 4.08 18.34 14.54
N VAL A 150 3.31 17.91 13.54
CA VAL A 150 1.99 17.31 13.76
C VAL A 150 2.17 15.95 14.43
N GLN A 151 1.85 15.93 15.73
CA GLN A 151 1.84 14.74 16.56
C GLN A 151 0.62 13.87 16.21
N GLU A 152 0.86 12.57 16.12
CA GLU A 152 -0.01 11.60 15.48
C GLU A 152 -1.27 11.25 16.27
N VAL A 153 -2.35 10.95 15.55
CA VAL A 153 -3.46 10.14 16.05
C VAL A 153 -3.78 9.06 15.01
N MET A 154 -3.27 7.86 15.26
CA MET A 154 -3.55 6.62 14.54
C MET A 154 -4.72 5.90 15.23
N ILE A 155 -5.94 6.01 14.72
CA ILE A 155 -7.00 5.04 15.02
C ILE A 155 -7.81 4.74 13.74
N SER A 156 -7.83 3.46 13.37
CA SER A 156 -8.85 2.76 12.56
C SER A 156 -9.25 3.27 11.16
N TRP A 157 -8.37 3.08 10.16
CA TRP A 157 -8.78 2.81 8.77
C TRP A 157 -8.74 1.29 8.50
N LYS A 158 -9.55 0.51 9.22
CA LYS A 158 -9.83 -0.89 8.85
C LYS A 158 -11.21 -0.95 8.19
N ILE A 159 -11.24 -1.49 6.97
CA ILE A 159 -12.36 -2.14 6.25
C ILE A 159 -12.90 -1.42 4.98
N ASN A 160 -12.90 -0.10 4.83
CA ASN A 160 -13.60 0.52 3.68
C ASN A 160 -12.79 0.75 2.39
N GLN A 161 -11.46 0.57 2.35
CA GLN A 161 -10.70 0.75 1.09
C GLN A 161 -10.94 -0.35 0.04
N PHE A 162 -11.35 -1.56 0.45
CA PHE A 162 -11.65 -2.62 -0.53
C PHE A 162 -12.88 -2.31 -1.40
N HIS A 163 -13.85 -1.54 -0.90
CA HIS A 163 -15.02 -1.13 -1.69
C HIS A 163 -14.69 -0.03 -2.71
N TYR A 164 -13.81 0.92 -2.36
CA TYR A 164 -13.48 2.05 -3.24
C TYR A 164 -12.57 1.64 -4.41
N LEU A 165 -11.65 0.68 -4.18
CA LEU A 165 -10.83 0.09 -5.25
C LEU A 165 -11.68 -0.72 -6.24
N ARG A 166 -12.72 -1.42 -5.79
CA ARG A 166 -13.65 -2.17 -6.67
C ARG A 166 -14.42 -1.26 -7.63
N LEU A 167 -14.88 -0.10 -7.15
CA LEU A 167 -15.60 0.88 -7.97
C LEU A 167 -14.74 1.58 -9.02
N LYS A 168 -13.43 1.72 -8.79
CA LYS A 168 -12.50 2.30 -9.79
C LYS A 168 -12.02 1.27 -10.82
N LEU A 169 -11.88 0.00 -10.46
CA LEU A 169 -11.53 -1.07 -11.41
C LEU A 169 -12.68 -1.36 -12.39
N ASP A 170 -13.94 -1.37 -11.94
CA ASP A 170 -15.11 -1.57 -12.83
C ASP A 170 -15.30 -0.44 -13.85
N LYS A 171 -14.83 0.79 -13.55
CA LYS A 171 -14.87 1.92 -14.50
C LYS A 171 -13.71 1.97 -15.49
N SER A 172 -12.66 1.17 -15.27
CA SER A 172 -11.46 1.11 -16.13
C SER A 172 -11.51 -0.03 -17.15
N MET A 173 -12.54 -0.90 -17.11
CA MET A 173 -12.71 -2.01 -18.06
C MET A 173 -13.95 -1.85 -18.96
N LYS A 174 -14.28 -0.62 -19.33
CA LYS A 174 -15.13 -0.32 -20.49
C LYS A 174 -14.33 0.50 -21.49
#